data_AF-A0A1B9NL96-F1
#
_entry.id   AF-A0A1B9NL96-F1
#
_cell.length_a   1.000
_cell.length_b   1.000
_cell.length_c   1.000
_cell.angle_alpha   90.00
_cell.angle_beta   90.00
_cell.angle_gamma   90.00
#
_symmetry.space_group_name_H-M   'P 1'
#
loop_
_entity.id
_entity.type
_entity.pdbx_description
1 polymer ?
#
loop_
_entity_poly.entity_id
_entity_poly.type
_entity_poly.pdbx_seq_one_letter_code
_entity_poly.pdbx_strand_id
1 'polypeptide(L)'
;MATLAELKSTINKLDLLIESTNRKINLYQKRIKKYQDCIDLLNNKQAALSILEAKHSKIKIETESKKEVLVDKLKRVISIDEILKSISIMSRTIKIQRANAKREFWDAQKIIENAIIQLREAGISSKGLDKLADMNYNRPDRDFPSLIGLDEVLSLKEINIIRESE
;
A
#
# COMPACT_ATOMS: atom_id res chain seq x y z
N MET A 1 75.53 -9.13 38.78
CA MET A 1 75.37 -9.41 37.34
C MET A 1 74.47 -10.64 37.23
N ALA A 2 73.41 -10.59 36.42
CA ALA A 2 72.54 -11.76 36.21
C ALA A 2 73.37 -12.92 35.63
N THR A 3 73.13 -14.13 36.10
CA THR A 3 73.85 -15.30 35.61
C THR A 3 73.38 -15.64 34.18
N LEU A 4 74.24 -16.29 33.39
CA LEU A 4 73.90 -16.71 32.02
C LEU A 4 72.61 -17.58 31.97
N ALA A 5 72.36 -18.36 33.02
CA ALA A 5 71.17 -19.19 33.15
C ALA A 5 69.90 -18.35 33.39
N GLU A 6 69.99 -17.28 34.21
CA GLU A 6 68.89 -16.33 34.44
C GLU A 6 68.51 -15.59 33.16
N LEU A 7 69.52 -15.12 32.39
CA LEU A 7 69.31 -14.47 31.10
C LEU A 7 68.64 -15.40 30.07
N LYS A 8 69.03 -16.67 30.01
CA LYS A 8 68.37 -17.66 29.14
C LYS A 8 66.91 -17.91 29.55
N SER A 9 66.64 -17.97 30.86
CA SER A 9 65.29 -18.15 31.39
C SER A 9 64.37 -16.96 31.07
N THR A 10 64.88 -15.73 31.16
CA THR A 10 64.10 -14.53 30.80
C THR A 10 63.85 -14.43 29.30
N ILE A 11 64.84 -14.76 28.46
CA ILE A 11 64.65 -14.82 26.99
C ILE A 11 63.54 -15.81 26.64
N ASN A 12 63.58 -17.04 27.17
CA ASN A 12 62.53 -18.03 26.91
C ASN A 12 61.12 -17.56 27.33
N LYS A 13 61.02 -16.83 28.45
CA LYS A 13 59.73 -16.25 28.90
C LYS A 13 59.24 -15.16 27.94
N LEU A 14 60.14 -14.31 27.45
CA LEU A 14 59.81 -13.28 26.47
C LEU A 14 59.37 -13.89 25.14
N ASP A 15 60.03 -14.95 24.66
CA ASP A 15 59.64 -15.65 23.44
C ASP A 15 58.23 -16.24 23.54
N LEU A 16 57.88 -16.88 24.67
CA LEU A 16 56.53 -17.38 24.93
C LEU A 16 55.49 -16.26 24.94
N LEU A 17 55.83 -15.10 25.52
CA LEU A 17 54.94 -13.94 25.52
C LEU A 17 54.75 -13.37 24.12
N ILE A 18 55.82 -13.27 23.32
CA ILE A 18 55.78 -12.83 21.92
C ILE A 18 54.88 -13.76 21.10
N GLU A 19 55.05 -15.08 21.22
CA GLU A 19 54.20 -16.05 20.54
C GLU A 19 52.73 -15.90 20.92
N SER A 20 52.43 -15.79 22.22
CA SER A 20 51.06 -15.65 22.70
C SER A 20 50.40 -14.36 22.19
N THR A 21 51.19 -13.28 22.08
CA THR A 21 50.75 -11.98 21.59
C THR A 21 50.50 -12.04 20.08
N ASN A 22 51.40 -12.68 19.32
CA ASN A 22 51.22 -12.89 17.89
C ASN A 22 49.98 -13.73 17.57
N ARG A 23 49.68 -14.75 18.38
CA ARG A 23 48.42 -15.52 18.26
C ARG A 23 47.19 -14.64 18.46
N LYS A 24 47.21 -13.72 19.43
CA LYS A 24 46.12 -12.76 19.68
C LYS A 24 45.98 -11.74 18.54
N ILE A 25 47.08 -11.20 18.03
CA ILE A 25 47.08 -10.28 16.88
C ILE A 25 46.44 -10.94 15.67
N ASN A 26 46.84 -12.17 15.33
CA ASN A 26 46.25 -12.93 14.22
C ASN A 26 44.75 -13.16 14.40
N LEU A 27 44.30 -13.44 15.63
CA LEU A 27 42.87 -13.56 15.93
C LEU A 27 42.12 -12.25 15.73
N TYR A 28 42.67 -11.12 16.18
CA TYR A 28 42.06 -9.82 16.00
C TYR A 28 42.01 -9.40 14.53
N GLN A 29 43.06 -9.64 13.75
CA GLN A 29 43.05 -9.39 12.31
C GLN A 29 41.96 -10.20 11.59
N LYS A 30 41.78 -11.48 11.94
CA LYS A 30 40.69 -12.31 11.39
C LYS A 30 39.31 -11.74 11.75
N ARG A 31 39.14 -11.21 12.97
CA ARG A 31 37.87 -10.58 13.39
C ARG A 31 37.63 -9.26 12.66
N ILE A 32 38.65 -8.40 12.53
CA ILE A 32 38.56 -7.14 11.79
C ILE A 32 38.11 -7.41 10.35
N LYS A 33 38.71 -8.40 9.66
CA LYS A 33 38.29 -8.77 8.31
C LYS A 33 36.82 -9.17 8.25
N LYS A 34 36.35 -10.02 9.18
CA LYS A 34 34.93 -10.40 9.25
C LYS A 34 34.01 -9.20 9.47
N TYR A 35 34.41 -8.26 10.33
CA TYR A 35 33.62 -7.05 10.56
C TYR A 35 33.58 -6.14 9.33
N GLN A 36 34.68 -6.04 8.59
CA GLN A 36 34.72 -5.32 7.32
C GLN A 36 33.76 -5.94 6.30
N ASP A 37 33.80 -7.27 6.12
CA ASP A 37 32.89 -7.97 5.20
C ASP A 37 31.41 -7.72 5.58
N CYS A 38 31.08 -7.69 6.88
CA CYS A 38 29.74 -7.37 7.37
C CYS A 38 29.33 -5.92 7.08
N ILE A 39 30.25 -4.96 7.26
CA ILE A 39 29.99 -3.54 6.95
C ILE A 39 29.71 -3.37 5.46
N ASP A 40 30.50 -4.00 4.60
CA ASP A 40 30.32 -3.93 3.15
C ASP A 40 28.97 -4.53 2.73
N LEU A 41 28.57 -5.65 3.33
CA LEU A 41 27.25 -6.24 3.10
C LEU A 41 26.12 -5.31 3.53
N LEU A 42 26.22 -4.69 4.70
CA LEU A 42 25.21 -3.76 5.22
C LEU A 42 25.08 -2.52 4.33
N ASN A 43 26.20 -1.94 3.90
CA ASN A 43 26.21 -0.79 3.00
C ASN A 43 25.52 -1.12 1.67
N ASN A 44 25.81 -2.29 1.10
CA ASN A 44 25.17 -2.76 -0.14
C ASN A 44 23.65 -2.93 0.04
N LYS A 45 23.21 -3.49 1.17
CA LYS A 45 21.78 -3.65 1.47
C LYS A 45 21.09 -2.30 1.70
N GLN A 46 21.75 -1.37 2.37
CA GLN A 46 21.23 -0.02 2.59
C GLN A 46 21.07 0.75 1.27
N ALA A 47 22.03 0.64 0.36
CA ALA A 47 21.93 1.22 -0.97
C ALA A 47 20.76 0.62 -1.78
N ALA A 48 20.60 -0.70 -1.75
CA ALA A 48 19.49 -1.37 -2.43
C ALA A 48 18.12 -0.95 -1.87
N LEU A 49 18.01 -0.81 -0.55
CA LEU A 49 16.79 -0.35 0.12
C LEU A 49 16.46 1.09 -0.28
N SER A 50 17.43 2.00 -0.28
CA SER A 50 17.22 3.39 -0.70
C SER A 50 16.73 3.50 -2.15
N ILE A 51 17.25 2.68 -3.06
CA ILE A 51 16.76 2.61 -4.45
C ILE A 51 15.30 2.13 -4.50
N LEU A 52 14.95 1.13 -3.69
CA LEU A 52 13.59 0.59 -3.64
C LEU A 52 12.60 1.61 -3.08
N GLU A 53 12.96 2.31 -2.02
CA GLU A 53 12.16 3.40 -1.44
C GLU A 53 11.94 4.54 -2.45
N ALA A 54 12.97 4.92 -3.20
CA ALA A 54 12.86 5.92 -4.26
C ALA A 54 11.94 5.46 -5.42
N LYS A 55 11.94 4.16 -5.75
CA LYS A 55 11.00 3.61 -6.75
C LYS A 55 9.57 3.60 -6.20
N HIS A 56 9.38 3.18 -4.96
CA HIS A 56 8.08 3.14 -4.32
C HIS A 56 7.47 4.54 -4.20
N SER A 57 8.26 5.55 -3.79
CA SER A 57 7.78 6.94 -3.70
C SER A 57 7.39 7.50 -5.06
N LYS A 58 8.15 7.22 -6.12
CA LYS A 58 7.80 7.60 -7.49
C LYS A 58 6.49 6.96 -7.95
N ILE A 59 6.34 5.64 -7.76
CA ILE A 59 5.10 4.93 -8.11
C ILE A 59 3.93 5.52 -7.34
N LYS A 60 4.09 5.78 -6.03
CA LYS A 60 3.04 6.38 -5.20
C LYS A 60 2.60 7.75 -5.73
N ILE A 61 3.55 8.63 -6.06
CA ILE A 61 3.24 9.95 -6.63
C ILE A 61 2.54 9.81 -7.99
N GLU A 62 2.98 8.91 -8.84
CA GLU A 62 2.36 8.67 -10.15
C GLU A 62 0.95 8.08 -10.02
N THR A 63 0.71 7.19 -9.06
CA THR A 63 -0.63 6.66 -8.80
C THR A 63 -1.56 7.73 -8.24
N GLU A 64 -1.06 8.60 -7.35
CA GLU A 64 -1.88 9.67 -6.78
C GLU A 64 -2.23 10.72 -7.86
N SER A 65 -1.27 11.10 -8.72
CA SER A 65 -1.54 12.05 -9.80
C SER A 65 -2.50 11.47 -10.85
N LYS A 66 -2.38 10.19 -11.21
CA LYS A 66 -3.36 9.50 -12.06
C LYS A 66 -4.74 9.47 -11.42
N LYS A 67 -4.82 9.25 -10.10
CA LYS A 67 -6.08 9.26 -9.35
C LYS A 67 -6.71 10.65 -9.34
N GLU A 68 -5.94 11.71 -9.10
CA GLU A 68 -6.42 13.09 -9.16
C GLU A 68 -7.00 13.43 -10.54
N VAL A 69 -6.28 13.09 -11.62
CA VAL A 69 -6.77 13.31 -12.99
C VAL A 69 -8.06 12.52 -13.27
N LEU A 70 -8.17 11.28 -12.79
CA LEU A 70 -9.38 10.49 -12.93
C LEU A 70 -10.54 11.10 -12.13
N VAL A 71 -10.30 11.54 -10.89
CA VAL A 71 -11.30 12.21 -10.05
C VAL A 71 -11.78 13.49 -10.72
N ASP A 72 -10.90 14.29 -11.31
CA ASP A 72 -11.28 15.53 -12.00
C ASP A 72 -12.07 15.25 -13.28
N LYS A 73 -11.73 14.20 -14.04
CA LYS A 73 -12.53 13.76 -15.19
C LYS A 73 -13.90 13.26 -14.75
N LEU A 74 -13.97 12.49 -13.66
CA LEU A 74 -15.23 11.97 -13.12
C LEU A 74 -16.13 13.06 -12.60
N LYS A 75 -15.59 14.07 -11.89
CA LYS A 75 -16.35 15.22 -11.40
C LYS A 75 -17.08 15.99 -12.50
N ARG A 76 -16.61 15.92 -13.75
CA ARG A 76 -17.30 16.51 -14.91
C ARG A 76 -18.50 15.70 -15.38
N VAL A 77 -18.52 14.41 -15.10
CA VAL A 77 -19.55 13.47 -15.56
C VAL A 77 -20.56 13.19 -14.44
N ILE A 78 -20.09 13.04 -13.20
CA ILE A 78 -20.88 12.67 -12.03
C ILE A 78 -20.47 13.46 -10.79
N SER A 79 -21.42 13.73 -9.90
CA SER A 79 -21.15 14.32 -8.59
C SER A 79 -20.80 13.24 -7.55
N ILE A 80 -19.49 13.08 -7.27
CA ILE A 80 -19.01 12.10 -6.29
C ILE A 80 -19.59 12.38 -4.89
N ASP A 81 -19.69 13.66 -4.51
CA ASP A 81 -20.21 14.05 -3.19
C ASP A 81 -21.70 13.67 -3.02
N GLU A 82 -22.50 13.80 -4.08
CA GLU A 82 -23.90 13.37 -4.07
C GLU A 82 -24.04 11.85 -3.98
N ILE A 83 -23.17 11.10 -4.67
CA ILE A 83 -23.13 9.64 -4.59
C ILE A 83 -22.78 9.21 -3.15
N LEU A 84 -21.73 9.78 -2.54
CA LEU A 84 -21.34 9.44 -1.18
C LEU A 84 -22.42 9.79 -0.16
N LYS A 85 -23.07 10.94 -0.33
CA LYS A 85 -24.22 11.34 0.48
C LYS A 85 -25.38 10.34 0.33
N SER A 86 -25.65 9.88 -0.88
CA SER A 86 -26.69 8.91 -1.18
C SER A 86 -26.40 7.54 -0.56
N ILE A 87 -25.16 7.04 -0.66
CA ILE A 87 -24.72 5.81 0.03
C ILE A 87 -24.91 5.93 1.55
N SER A 88 -24.56 7.09 2.12
CA SER A 88 -24.75 7.37 3.55
C SER A 88 -26.23 7.38 3.96
N ILE A 89 -27.11 7.93 3.11
CA ILE A 89 -28.56 7.91 3.35
C ILE A 89 -29.07 6.48 3.30
N MET A 90 -28.76 5.74 2.22
CA MET A 90 -29.17 4.33 2.06
C MET A 90 -28.71 3.47 3.23
N SER A 91 -27.46 3.62 3.68
CA SER A 91 -26.91 2.86 4.81
C SER A 91 -27.64 3.13 6.12
N ARG A 92 -28.06 4.38 6.34
CA ARG A 92 -28.80 4.79 7.54
C ARG A 92 -30.25 4.30 7.52
N THR A 93 -30.90 4.34 6.37
CA THR A 93 -32.34 4.08 6.25
C THR A 93 -32.69 2.60 6.10
N ILE A 94 -31.79 1.76 5.59
CA ILE A 94 -32.07 0.36 5.25
C ILE A 94 -32.53 -0.51 6.43
N LYS A 95 -32.11 -0.18 7.66
CA LYS A 95 -32.52 -0.91 8.88
C LYS A 95 -33.76 -0.34 9.57
N ILE A 96 -34.29 0.79 9.08
CA ILE A 96 -35.38 1.52 9.75
C ILE A 96 -36.70 1.14 9.10
N GLN A 97 -37.56 0.41 9.79
CA GLN A 97 -38.89 0.02 9.26
C GLN A 97 -39.91 1.17 9.33
N ARG A 98 -39.75 2.20 8.48
CA ARG A 98 -40.68 3.34 8.34
C ARG A 98 -40.89 3.70 6.88
N ALA A 99 -42.11 4.09 6.51
CA ALA A 99 -42.44 4.49 5.14
C ALA A 99 -41.53 5.63 4.62
N ASN A 100 -41.20 6.60 5.47
CA ASN A 100 -40.30 7.69 5.12
C ASN A 100 -38.87 7.21 4.85
N ALA A 101 -38.35 6.28 5.67
CA ALA A 101 -37.01 5.72 5.48
C ALA A 101 -36.90 4.92 4.17
N LYS A 102 -37.97 4.20 3.81
CA LYS A 102 -38.06 3.49 2.53
C LYS A 102 -38.03 4.45 1.34
N ARG A 103 -38.76 5.57 1.43
CA ARG A 103 -38.74 6.62 0.41
C ARG A 103 -37.35 7.25 0.29
N GLU A 104 -36.73 7.63 1.41
CA GLU A 104 -35.39 8.21 1.43
C GLU A 104 -34.33 7.25 0.84
N PHE A 105 -34.46 5.94 1.09
CA PHE A 105 -33.59 4.94 0.46
C PHE A 105 -33.73 4.95 -1.06
N TRP A 106 -34.96 4.88 -1.58
CA TRP A 106 -35.20 4.85 -3.03
C TRP A 106 -34.85 6.16 -3.72
N ASP A 107 -35.09 7.31 -3.07
CA ASP A 107 -34.68 8.61 -3.61
C ASP A 107 -33.15 8.69 -3.73
N ALA A 108 -32.41 8.18 -2.73
CA ALA A 108 -30.96 8.08 -2.78
C ALA A 108 -30.46 7.07 -3.83
N GLN A 109 -31.13 5.93 -3.96
CA GLN A 109 -30.82 4.91 -4.98
C GLN A 109 -30.99 5.48 -6.39
N LYS A 110 -32.04 6.28 -6.63
CA LYS A 110 -32.27 6.95 -7.92
C LYS A 110 -31.15 7.91 -8.32
N ILE A 111 -30.54 8.60 -7.35
CA ILE A 111 -29.35 9.46 -7.62
C ILE A 111 -28.19 8.60 -8.14
N ILE A 112 -27.99 7.42 -7.55
CA ILE A 112 -26.95 6.47 -7.98
C ILE A 112 -27.27 5.91 -9.38
N GLU A 113 -28.51 5.55 -9.65
CA GLU A 113 -28.95 5.09 -10.98
C GLU A 113 -28.70 6.15 -12.06
N ASN A 114 -29.03 7.42 -11.79
CA ASN A 114 -28.76 8.52 -12.71
C ASN A 114 -27.26 8.70 -12.97
N ALA A 115 -26.43 8.57 -11.93
CA ALA A 115 -24.97 8.63 -12.09
C ALA A 115 -24.43 7.47 -12.94
N ILE A 116 -25.00 6.26 -12.83
CA ILE A 116 -24.65 5.12 -13.67
C ILE A 116 -24.99 5.40 -15.13
N ILE A 117 -26.16 5.99 -15.42
CA ILE A 117 -26.57 6.35 -16.78
C ILE A 117 -25.55 7.34 -17.38
N GLN A 118 -25.20 8.40 -16.65
CA GLN A 118 -24.21 9.39 -17.08
C GLN A 118 -22.83 8.77 -17.35
N LEU A 119 -22.38 7.84 -16.49
CA LEU A 119 -21.13 7.11 -16.72
C LEU A 119 -21.20 6.24 -17.98
N ARG A 120 -22.31 5.53 -18.19
CA ARG A 120 -22.50 4.65 -19.35
C ARG A 120 -22.54 5.45 -20.66
N GLU A 121 -23.16 6.63 -20.67
CA GLU A 121 -23.10 7.57 -21.80
C GLU A 121 -21.67 8.01 -22.12
N ALA A 122 -20.84 8.18 -21.09
CA ALA A 122 -19.41 8.44 -21.24
C ALA A 122 -18.58 7.18 -21.60
N GLY A 123 -19.21 6.02 -21.79
CA GLY A 123 -18.54 4.75 -22.11
C GLY A 123 -17.84 4.11 -20.91
N ILE A 124 -18.26 4.42 -19.68
CA ILE A 124 -17.64 3.96 -18.45
C ILE A 124 -18.66 3.20 -17.60
N SER A 125 -18.22 2.13 -16.93
CA SER A 125 -18.99 1.37 -15.95
C SER A 125 -18.28 1.35 -14.60
N SER A 126 -19.04 1.28 -13.51
CA SER A 126 -18.52 1.07 -12.16
C SER A 126 -19.25 -0.09 -11.50
N LYS A 127 -18.51 -1.15 -11.18
CA LYS A 127 -19.06 -2.34 -10.51
C LYS A 127 -19.65 -1.99 -9.14
N GLY A 128 -19.04 -1.06 -8.41
CA GLY A 128 -19.54 -0.62 -7.11
C GLY A 128 -20.87 0.11 -7.23
N LEU A 129 -21.01 1.01 -8.20
CA LEU A 129 -22.26 1.72 -8.43
C LEU A 129 -23.37 0.79 -8.93
N ASP A 130 -23.06 -0.11 -9.87
CA ASP A 130 -24.05 -1.10 -10.36
C ASP A 130 -24.62 -1.94 -9.20
N LYS A 131 -23.75 -2.44 -8.30
CA LYS A 131 -24.21 -3.16 -7.11
C LYS A 131 -25.11 -2.31 -6.20
N LEU A 132 -24.78 -1.03 -6.00
CA LEU A 132 -25.57 -0.11 -5.16
C LEU A 132 -26.95 0.13 -5.76
N ALA A 133 -27.05 0.25 -7.08
CA ALA A 133 -28.32 0.39 -7.79
C ALA A 133 -29.19 -0.88 -7.69
N ASP A 134 -28.58 -2.07 -7.57
CA ASP A 134 -29.33 -3.34 -7.46
C ASP A 134 -29.73 -3.70 -6.01
N MET A 135 -29.37 -2.88 -5.01
CA MET A 135 -29.64 -3.21 -3.60
C MET A 135 -31.12 -3.20 -3.25
N ASN A 136 -31.55 -4.21 -2.49
CA ASN A 136 -32.91 -4.32 -1.99
C ASN A 136 -33.02 -3.82 -0.54
N TYR A 137 -33.79 -2.74 -0.36
CA TYR A 137 -34.12 -2.19 0.95
C TYR A 137 -34.63 -3.24 1.96
N ASN A 138 -35.39 -4.25 1.52
CA ASN A 138 -35.98 -5.26 2.39
C ASN A 138 -35.00 -6.39 2.79
N ARG A 139 -33.75 -6.36 2.32
CA ARG A 139 -32.72 -7.38 2.58
C ARG A 139 -31.45 -6.79 3.20
N PRO A 140 -31.54 -6.13 4.38
CA PRO A 140 -30.38 -5.52 5.03
C PRO A 140 -29.31 -6.54 5.49
N ASP A 141 -29.66 -7.83 5.54
CA ASP A 141 -28.74 -8.96 5.78
C ASP A 141 -27.75 -9.17 4.62
N ARG A 142 -28.17 -8.86 3.39
CA ARG A 142 -27.44 -9.13 2.16
C ARG A 142 -26.95 -7.84 1.50
N ASP A 143 -27.81 -6.84 1.41
CA ASP A 143 -27.64 -5.65 0.57
C ASP A 143 -27.34 -4.43 1.43
N PHE A 144 -26.19 -4.41 2.10
CA PHE A 144 -25.84 -3.29 2.99
C PHE A 144 -24.90 -2.29 2.28
N PRO A 145 -25.32 -1.03 2.02
CA PRO A 145 -24.54 -0.12 1.18
C PRO A 145 -23.14 0.21 1.70
N SER A 146 -22.93 0.18 3.02
CA SER A 146 -21.61 0.43 3.60
C SER A 146 -20.60 -0.71 3.39
N LEU A 147 -21.02 -1.86 2.84
CA LEU A 147 -20.10 -2.94 2.47
C LEU A 147 -19.32 -2.61 1.18
N ILE A 148 -19.79 -1.65 0.39
CA ILE A 148 -19.13 -1.22 -0.83
C ILE A 148 -18.15 -0.10 -0.49
N GLY A 149 -16.85 -0.43 -0.53
CA GLY A 149 -15.78 0.53 -0.28
C GLY A 149 -15.65 1.56 -1.40
N LEU A 150 -15.02 2.70 -1.11
CA LEU A 150 -14.75 3.76 -2.08
C LEU A 150 -13.95 3.25 -3.29
N ASP A 151 -13.03 2.31 -3.06
CA ASP A 151 -12.23 1.69 -4.11
C ASP A 151 -13.09 0.90 -5.11
N GLU A 152 -14.18 0.27 -4.66
CA GLU A 152 -15.13 -0.42 -5.57
C GLU A 152 -15.99 0.58 -6.35
N VAL A 153 -16.38 1.69 -5.73
CA VAL A 153 -17.13 2.77 -6.41
C VAL A 153 -16.28 3.43 -7.50
N LEU A 154 -14.98 3.64 -7.22
CA LEU A 154 -14.01 4.23 -8.14
C LEU A 154 -13.34 3.20 -9.07
N SER A 155 -13.71 1.91 -8.97
CA SER A 155 -13.24 0.87 -9.88
C SER A 155 -13.97 0.98 -11.22
N LEU A 156 -13.47 1.86 -12.07
CA LEU A 156 -14.03 2.16 -13.37
C LEU A 156 -13.48 1.24 -14.45
N LYS A 157 -14.36 0.82 -15.37
CA LYS A 157 -14.01 0.07 -16.56
C LYS A 157 -14.60 0.73 -17.78
N GLU A 158 -13.79 0.89 -18.82
CA GLU A 158 -14.29 1.27 -20.14
C GLU A 158 -15.19 0.16 -20.69
N ILE A 159 -16.34 0.58 -21.20
CA ILE A 159 -17.27 -0.27 -21.92
C ILE A 159 -16.84 -0.17 -23.39
N ASN A 160 -16.37 -1.28 -23.97
CA ASN A 160 -16.19 -1.37 -25.41
C ASN A 160 -17.57 -1.32 -26.07
N ILE A 161 -18.05 -0.12 -26.36
CA ILE A 161 -19.23 0.07 -27.20
C ILE A 161 -18.76 -0.27 -28.61
N ILE A 162 -18.97 -1.51 -29.04
CA ILE A 162 -18.92 -1.87 -30.45
C ILE A 162 -20.04 -1.04 -31.11
N ARG A 163 -19.68 0.13 -31.65
CA ARG A 163 -20.56 0.87 -32.55
C ARG A 163 -20.57 0.08 -33.84
N GLU A 164 -21.56 -0.80 -34.00
CA GLU A 164 -21.95 -1.27 -35.33
C GLU A 164 -22.35 -0.03 -36.11
N SER A 165 -21.47 0.40 -37.02
CA SER A 165 -21.70 1.49 -37.96
C SER A 165 -22.78 1.05 -38.94
N GLU A 166 -23.91 1.76 -38.93
CA GLU A 166 -24.94 1.75 -39.99
C GLU A 166 -24.35 2.09 -41.37
#